data_AF-A0A445E8S4-F1
#
_entry.id   AF-A0A445E8S4-F1
#
_cell.length_a   1.000
_cell.length_b   1.000
_cell.length_c   1.000
_cell.angle_alpha   90.00
_cell.angle_beta   90.00
_cell.angle_gamma   90.00
#
_symmetry.space_group_name_H-M   'P 1'
#
loop_
_entity.id
_entity.type
_entity.pdbx_description
1 polymer ?
#
loop_
_entity_poly.entity_id
_entity_poly.type
_entity_poly.pdbx_seq_one_letter_code
_entity_poly.pdbx_strand_id
1 'polypeptide(L)'
;MQNRASRSKNTKQCTLQDVSRMKYLNGSNIKGYFAWSFLDLFELLDGYKVSHGLYFVDRNNPELKRYPKLSAKWFNWFLRGRRSTSIVAVMKLVKDPSYISI
;
A
#
# COMPACT_ATOMS: atom_id res chain seq x y z
N MET A 1 42.41 18.81 11.12
CA MET A 1 41.53 17.97 11.98
C MET A 1 40.17 17.85 11.30
N GLN A 2 39.80 16.63 10.92
CA GLN A 2 38.50 16.31 10.30
C GLN A 2 37.38 16.51 11.32
N ASN A 3 36.22 17.05 10.91
CA ASN A 3 34.96 16.40 11.29
C ASN A 3 33.77 16.76 10.41
N ARG A 4 33.04 15.70 10.11
CA ARG A 4 32.07 15.48 9.03
C ARG A 4 30.71 16.11 9.34
N ALA A 5 30.05 16.50 8.25
CA ALA A 5 28.64 16.79 8.17
C ALA A 5 27.78 15.71 8.83
N SER A 6 27.09 16.05 9.91
CA SER A 6 25.93 15.31 10.42
C SER A 6 24.70 15.68 9.59
N ARG A 7 24.67 15.23 8.33
CA ARG A 7 23.47 15.21 7.50
C ARG A 7 22.53 14.17 8.12
N SER A 8 21.63 14.63 8.99
CA SER A 8 20.52 13.84 9.51
C SER A 8 19.80 13.19 8.34
N LYS A 9 19.99 11.88 8.18
CA LYS A 9 19.23 11.08 7.22
C LYS A 9 17.83 10.94 7.80
N ASN A 10 17.01 11.96 7.57
CA ASN A 10 15.56 11.85 7.67
C ASN A 10 15.12 10.88 6.56
N THR A 11 15.21 9.58 6.84
CA THR A 11 14.53 8.57 6.07
C THR A 11 13.05 8.80 6.32
N LYS A 12 12.43 9.62 5.47
CA LYS A 12 10.98 9.77 5.44
C LYS A 12 10.42 8.41 5.02
N GLN A 13 10.03 7.60 6.01
CA GLN A 13 9.19 6.43 5.80
C GLN A 13 7.96 6.96 5.04
N CYS A 14 7.78 6.59 3.78
CA CYS A 14 6.74 7.16 2.93
C CYS A 14 5.42 6.43 3.20
N THR A 15 4.81 6.68 4.35
CA THR A 15 3.56 6.01 4.74
C THR A 15 2.36 6.83 4.28
N LEU A 16 1.21 6.18 4.06
CA LEU A 16 -0.01 6.88 3.62
C LEU A 16 -0.55 7.88 4.65
N GLN A 17 -0.17 7.72 5.93
CA GLN A 17 -0.45 8.72 6.96
C GLN A 17 0.31 10.02 6.68
N ASP A 18 1.52 9.94 6.10
CA ASP A 18 2.33 11.11 5.74
C ASP A 18 1.78 11.88 4.55
N VAL A 19 1.10 11.22 3.60
CA VAL A 19 0.41 11.91 2.48
C VAL A 19 -0.76 12.74 3.01
N SER A 20 -1.58 12.17 3.91
CA SER A 20 -2.64 12.93 4.59
C SER A 20 -2.05 14.09 5.41
N ARG A 21 -0.90 13.89 6.08
CA ARG A 21 -0.24 14.93 6.87
C ARG A 21 0.40 16.03 6.01
N MET A 22 0.96 15.67 4.85
CA MET A 22 1.60 16.59 3.89
C MET A 22 0.64 17.69 3.42
N LYS A 23 -0.65 17.35 3.24
CA LYS A 23 -1.68 18.33 2.89
C LYS A 23 -1.84 19.43 3.94
N TYR A 24 -1.61 19.11 5.21
CA TYR A 24 -1.76 20.06 6.32
C TYR A 24 -0.43 20.71 6.75
N LEU A 25 0.72 20.06 6.51
CA LEU A 25 2.01 20.52 7.02
C LEU A 25 2.81 21.37 6.03
N ASN A 26 2.67 21.16 4.71
CA ASN A 26 3.59 21.76 3.73
C ASN A 26 2.90 22.60 2.64
N GLY A 27 1.58 22.80 2.68
CA GLY A 27 0.85 23.59 1.69
C GLY A 27 0.92 23.05 0.25
N SER A 28 1.53 21.89 0.04
CA SER A 28 1.68 21.28 -1.28
C SER A 28 0.33 20.84 -1.83
N ASN A 29 -0.03 21.36 -3.00
CA ASN A 29 -1.27 21.02 -3.69
C ASN A 29 -1.19 19.64 -4.36
N ILE A 30 -1.43 18.58 -3.57
CA ILE A 30 -1.45 17.19 -4.06
C ILE A 30 -2.73 16.97 -4.87
N LYS A 31 -2.57 16.69 -6.16
CA LYS A 31 -3.68 16.44 -7.10
C LYS A 31 -4.15 14.98 -7.14
N GLY A 32 -3.33 14.04 -6.70
CA GLY A 32 -3.68 12.62 -6.75
C GLY A 32 -2.64 11.72 -6.08
N TYR A 33 -3.02 10.46 -5.88
CA TYR A 33 -2.20 9.39 -5.32
C TYR A 33 -2.40 8.11 -6.14
N PHE A 34 -1.31 7.45 -6.49
CA PHE A 34 -1.32 6.19 -7.24
C PHE A 34 -0.59 5.12 -6.44
N ALA A 35 -1.26 4.00 -6.18
CA ALA A 35 -0.65 2.83 -5.55
C ALA A 35 0.11 2.02 -6.60
N TRP A 36 1.38 1.69 -6.31
CA TRP A 36 2.12 0.68 -7.05
C TRP A 36 1.87 -0.68 -6.40
N SER A 37 1.14 -1.60 -7.02
CA SER A 37 0.42 -1.53 -8.30
C SER A 37 -1.00 -2.08 -8.14
N PHE A 38 -1.83 -1.97 -9.17
CA PHE A 38 -3.18 -2.55 -9.11
C PHE A 38 -3.15 -4.09 -9.07
N LEU A 39 -2.34 -4.73 -9.92
CA LEU A 39 -2.17 -6.18 -9.99
C LEU A 39 -0.72 -6.57 -9.70
N ASP A 40 -0.49 -7.82 -9.29
CA ASP A 40 0.86 -8.38 -9.24
C ASP A 40 1.49 -8.47 -10.63
N LEU A 41 2.60 -7.76 -10.78
CA LEU A 41 3.34 -7.62 -12.02
C LEU A 41 4.68 -8.36 -11.94
N PHE A 42 5.44 -8.27 -13.02
CA PHE A 42 6.85 -8.64 -13.02
C PHE A 42 7.65 -7.52 -12.38
N GLU A 43 8.38 -7.82 -11.31
CA GLU A 43 9.31 -6.87 -10.70
C GLU A 43 10.70 -7.04 -11.33
N LEU A 44 11.34 -5.93 -11.67
CA LEU A 44 12.59 -5.96 -12.43
C LEU A 44 13.72 -6.72 -11.72
N LEU A 45 13.76 -6.65 -10.38
CA LEU A 45 14.83 -7.22 -9.57
C LEU A 45 14.50 -8.62 -9.03
N ASP A 46 13.23 -8.88 -8.73
CA ASP A 46 12.78 -10.11 -8.05
C ASP A 46 11.94 -11.03 -8.96
N GLY A 47 11.68 -10.58 -10.19
CA GLY A 47 10.80 -11.22 -11.15
C GLY A 47 9.40 -11.40 -10.56
N TYR A 48 8.96 -12.65 -10.51
CA TYR A 48 7.61 -13.03 -10.10
C TYR A 48 7.51 -13.54 -8.66
N LYS A 49 8.61 -13.47 -7.90
CA LYS A 49 8.71 -14.00 -6.53
C LYS A 49 8.02 -13.11 -5.50
N VAL A 50 7.86 -11.83 -5.82
CA VAL A 50 7.29 -10.81 -4.93
C VAL A 50 5.96 -10.31 -5.49
N SER A 51 5.11 -9.85 -4.59
CA SER A 51 3.67 -9.67 -4.83
C SER A 51 3.24 -8.33 -4.23
N HIS A 52 3.57 -7.22 -4.89
CA HIS A 52 3.29 -5.85 -4.42
C HIS A 52 1.91 -5.32 -4.83
N GLY A 53 1.20 -6.00 -5.74
CA GLY A 53 -0.08 -5.54 -6.25
C GLY A 53 -1.19 -5.56 -5.19
N LEU A 54 -2.23 -4.76 -5.39
CA LEU A 54 -3.45 -4.84 -4.59
C LEU A 54 -4.20 -6.17 -4.83
N TYR A 55 -4.04 -6.76 -6.02
CA TYR A 55 -4.60 -8.06 -6.37
C TYR A 55 -3.50 -9.08 -6.67
N PHE A 56 -3.65 -10.26 -6.07
CA PHE A 56 -2.85 -11.42 -6.41
C PHE A 56 -3.30 -12.00 -7.74
N VAL A 57 -2.34 -12.40 -8.58
CA VAL A 57 -2.60 -13.07 -9.86
C VAL A 57 -2.09 -14.49 -9.77
N ASP A 58 -3.00 -15.46 -9.89
CA ASP A 58 -2.64 -16.87 -9.95
C ASP A 58 -2.11 -17.22 -11.33
N ARG A 59 -0.79 -17.33 -11.43
CA ARG A 59 -0.07 -17.63 -12.68
C ARG A 59 -0.04 -19.12 -13.01
N ASN A 60 -0.44 -19.98 -12.07
CA ASN A 60 -0.57 -21.42 -12.31
C ASN A 60 -1.92 -21.75 -12.95
N ASN A 61 -2.89 -20.83 -12.86
CA ASN A 61 -4.16 -20.93 -13.54
C ASN A 61 -4.04 -20.34 -14.97
N PRO A 62 -4.41 -21.08 -16.03
CA PRO A 62 -4.37 -20.59 -17.41
C PRO A 62 -5.27 -19.36 -17.65
N GLU A 63 -6.31 -19.16 -16.83
CA GLU A 63 -7.19 -17.99 -16.89
C GLU A 63 -6.64 -16.76 -16.15
N LEU A 64 -5.47 -16.87 -15.50
CA LEU A 64 -4.82 -15.81 -14.71
C LEU A 64 -5.79 -15.17 -13.70
N LYS A 65 -6.45 -16.02 -12.92
CA LYS A 65 -7.47 -15.60 -11.96
C LYS A 65 -6.89 -14.62 -10.93
N ARG A 66 -7.63 -13.55 -10.64
CA ARG A 66 -7.20 -12.50 -9.72
C ARG A 66 -7.96 -12.59 -8.40
N TYR A 67 -7.24 -12.38 -7.30
CA TYR A 67 -7.78 -12.43 -5.95
C TYR A 67 -7.47 -11.12 -5.22
N PRO A 68 -8.48 -10.42 -4.67
CA PRO A 68 -8.25 -9.20 -3.92
C PRO A 68 -7.49 -9.49 -2.61
N LYS A 69 -6.42 -8.75 -2.36
CA LYS A 69 -5.70 -8.81 -1.07
C LYS A 69 -6.38 -7.88 -0.05
N LEU A 70 -6.00 -8.02 1.22
CA LEU A 70 -6.43 -7.11 2.29
C LEU A 70 -6.09 -5.64 1.98
N SER A 71 -4.97 -5.39 1.30
CA SER A 71 -4.55 -4.06 0.85
C SER A 71 -5.55 -3.43 -0.14
N ALA A 72 -6.15 -4.19 -1.06
CA ALA A 72 -7.19 -3.69 -1.97
C ALA A 72 -8.42 -3.20 -1.21
N LYS A 73 -8.83 -3.94 -0.18
CA LYS A 73 -10.00 -3.60 0.65
C LYS A 73 -9.74 -2.35 1.49
N TRP A 74 -8.54 -2.27 2.08
CA TRP A 74 -8.08 -1.08 2.78
C TRP A 74 -8.04 0.13 1.83
N PHE A 75 -7.51 -0.04 0.62
CA PHE A 75 -7.41 1.04 -0.37
C PHE A 75 -8.78 1.54 -0.80
N ASN A 76 -9.75 0.64 -1.02
CA ASN A 76 -11.15 1.02 -1.26
C ASN A 76 -11.74 1.86 -0.11
N TRP A 77 -11.49 1.48 1.15
CA TRP A 77 -11.94 2.26 2.30
C TRP A 77 -11.28 3.64 2.40
N PHE A 78 -9.97 3.68 2.15
CA PHE A 78 -9.20 4.91 2.09
C PHE A 78 -9.76 5.88 1.03
N LEU A 79 -10.00 5.40 -0.19
CA LEU A 79 -10.59 6.20 -1.27
C LEU A 79 -11.99 6.70 -0.95
N ARG A 80 -12.78 5.93 -0.18
CA ARG A 80 -14.12 6.33 0.28
C ARG A 80 -14.09 7.32 1.45
N GLY A 81 -12.91 7.76 1.90
CA GLY A 81 -12.77 8.69 3.02
C GLY A 81 -13.25 8.13 4.37
N ARG A 82 -13.38 6.81 4.50
CA ARG A 82 -13.83 6.18 5.74
C ARG A 82 -12.69 6.24 6.76
N ARG A 83 -12.92 6.94 7.88
CA ARG A 83 -11.96 6.94 9.00
C ARG A 83 -11.95 5.56 9.64
N SER A 84 -10.87 4.82 9.47
CA SER A 84 -10.62 3.57 10.19
C SER A 84 -10.32 3.90 11.65
N THR A 85 -11.35 4.03 12.48
CA THR A 85 -11.20 4.26 13.93
C THR A 85 -11.63 3.07 14.76
N SER A 86 -12.28 2.06 14.17
CA SER A 86 -12.76 0.90 14.94
C SER A 86 -11.92 -0.35 14.66
N ILE A 87 -11.29 -0.87 15.71
CA ILE A 87 -10.56 -2.15 15.68
C ILE A 87 -11.47 -3.31 15.27
N VAL A 88 -12.76 -3.21 15.60
CA VAL A 88 -13.81 -4.17 15.21
C VAL A 88 -13.99 -4.19 13.70
N ALA A 89 -13.92 -3.02 13.05
CA ALA A 89 -14.03 -2.90 11.61
C ALA A 89 -12.84 -3.58 10.92
N VAL A 90 -11.62 -3.39 11.43
CA VAL A 90 -10.40 -4.07 10.93
C VAL A 90 -10.50 -5.58 11.13
N MET A 91 -10.94 -6.04 12.31
CA MET A 91 -11.13 -7.47 12.59
C MET A 91 -12.18 -8.13 11.69
N LYS A 92 -13.27 -7.42 11.34
CA LYS A 92 -14.25 -7.89 10.35
C LYS A 92 -13.65 -8.02 8.94
N LEU A 93 -12.66 -7.19 8.58
CA LEU A 93 -11.97 -7.31 7.29
C LEU A 93 -11.07 -8.54 7.25
N VAL A 94 -10.35 -8.82 8.34
CA VAL A 94 -9.41 -9.96 8.44
C VAL A 94 -10.15 -11.30 8.49
N LYS A 95 -11.36 -11.34 9.08
CA LYS A 95 -12.17 -12.57 9.19
C LYS A 95 -12.95 -12.95 7.92
N ASP A 96 -12.89 -12.15 6.85
CA ASP A 96 -13.67 -12.40 5.64
C ASP A 96 -12.96 -13.44 4.73
N PRO A 97 -13.50 -14.66 4.56
CA PRO A 97 -12.82 -15.78 3.91
C PRO A 97 -12.66 -15.60 2.39
N SER A 98 -13.29 -14.59 1.80
CA SER A 98 -13.13 -14.28 0.37
C SER A 98 -11.83 -13.55 0.02
N TYR A 99 -11.04 -13.16 1.04
CA TYR A 99 -9.79 -12.42 0.87
C TYR A 99 -8.61 -13.26 1.36
N ILE A 100 -7.53 -13.23 0.60
CA ILE A 100 -6.32 -13.95 0.95
C ILE A 100 -5.51 -13.06 1.92
N SER A 101 -5.20 -13.59 3.12
CA SER A 101 -4.11 -13.05 3.93
C SER A 101 -2.80 -13.64 3.40
N ILE A 102 -2.19 -12.94 2.44
CA ILE A 102 -0.81 -13.21 2.01
C ILE A 102 0.11 -12.40 2.90
#